data_AF-A0A0P6XG80-F1
#
_entry.id   AF-A0A0P6XG80-F1
#
_cell.length_a   1.000
_cell.length_b   1.000
_cell.length_c   1.000
_cell.angle_alpha   90.00
_cell.angle_beta   90.00
_cell.angle_gamma   90.00
#
_symmetry.space_group_name_H-M   'P 1'
#
loop_
_entity.id
_entity.type
_entity.pdbx_description
1 polymer ?
#
loop_
_entity_poly.entity_id
_entity_poly.type
_entity_poly.pdbx_seq_one_letter_code
_entity_poly.pdbx_strand_id
1 'polypeptide(L)'
;MSKPKVASDWMAGCAGCHMSLLDMDERIVKIAELVDLRSTPITDLKHPDETGVDVGILEGGINNTSNEEVAKMMRKRCKILVALGDCAVFGGVPAMRNFFTIEETLRRAYVETESTDAEGKIPDDPELARPTRVRAVHEVVPVDIFVPGCPPDADTIFYVLSELAQGRKPVLKDDKLHWH
;
A
#
# COMPACT_ATOMS: atom_id res chain seq x y z
N MET A 1 12.18 -20.02 -17.49
CA MET A 1 10.86 -19.78 -16.88
C MET A 1 10.48 -18.33 -17.14
N SER A 2 9.19 -18.02 -17.33
CA SER A 2 8.73 -16.63 -17.44
C SER A 2 8.91 -15.93 -16.09
N LYS A 3 9.30 -14.65 -16.10
CA LYS A 3 9.38 -13.85 -14.88
C LYS A 3 7.99 -13.75 -14.22
N PRO A 4 7.87 -13.85 -12.88
CA PRO A 4 6.61 -13.63 -12.21
C PRO A 4 6.15 -12.18 -12.39
N LYS A 5 4.86 -12.01 -12.62
CA LYS A 5 4.21 -10.71 -12.76
C LYS A 5 3.94 -10.11 -11.39
N VAL A 6 4.39 -8.88 -11.17
CA VAL A 6 4.23 -8.16 -9.90
C VAL A 6 3.51 -6.85 -10.15
N ALA A 7 2.47 -6.57 -9.37
CA ALA A 7 1.81 -5.27 -9.33
C ALA A 7 1.85 -4.70 -7.91
N SER A 8 1.88 -3.38 -7.79
CA SER A 8 1.76 -2.68 -6.52
C SER A 8 0.89 -1.44 -6.60
N ASP A 9 0.44 -0.92 -5.46
CA ASP A 9 -0.27 0.37 -5.40
C ASP A 9 -0.06 1.09 -4.05
N TRP A 10 -0.35 2.41 -4.04
CA TRP A 10 -0.34 3.27 -2.86
C TRP A 10 -1.77 3.55 -2.41
N MET A 11 -2.06 3.22 -1.16
CA MET A 11 -3.38 3.41 -0.56
C MET A 11 -3.32 4.62 0.39
N ALA A 12 -3.95 4.55 1.57
CA ALA A 12 -3.73 5.53 2.64
C ALA A 12 -2.34 5.34 3.27
N GLY A 13 -1.29 5.73 2.55
CA GLY A 13 0.12 5.65 2.96
C GLY A 13 0.87 6.94 2.65
N CYS A 14 2.19 6.93 2.88
CA CYS A 14 3.08 8.07 2.64
C CYS A 14 4.04 7.86 1.47
N ALA A 15 3.88 6.78 0.71
CA ALA A 15 4.82 6.26 -0.30
C ALA A 15 6.19 5.82 0.26
N GLY A 16 6.39 5.87 1.58
CA GLY A 16 7.64 5.51 2.24
C GLY A 16 8.05 4.05 2.02
N CYS A 17 7.10 3.11 1.87
CA CYS A 17 7.47 1.72 1.62
C CYS A 17 7.97 1.52 0.19
N HIS A 18 7.43 2.25 -0.78
CA HIS A 18 7.99 2.30 -2.13
C HIS A 18 9.29 3.07 -2.21
N MET A 19 9.52 4.09 -1.36
CA MET A 19 10.84 4.71 -1.25
C MET A 19 11.86 3.71 -0.68
N SER A 20 11.50 2.93 0.35
CA SER A 20 12.40 1.88 0.84
C SER A 20 12.64 0.74 -0.15
N LEU A 21 11.73 0.51 -1.11
CA LEU A 21 11.99 -0.35 -2.27
C LEU A 21 13.07 0.28 -3.18
N LEU A 22 13.09 1.60 -3.36
CA LEU A 22 14.11 2.30 -4.13
C LEU A 22 15.44 2.43 -3.37
N ASP A 23 15.43 2.43 -2.04
CA ASP A 23 16.63 2.34 -1.18
C ASP A 23 17.37 0.99 -1.30
N MET A 24 16.93 0.10 -2.20
CA MET A 24 17.71 -1.05 -2.65
C MET A 24 18.91 -0.64 -3.51
N ASP A 25 18.96 0.62 -3.96
CA ASP A 25 19.99 1.17 -4.84
C ASP A 25 20.17 0.30 -6.09
N GLU A 26 21.39 -0.12 -6.37
CA GLU A 26 21.78 -0.95 -7.50
C GLU A 26 21.06 -2.31 -7.53
N ARG A 27 20.58 -2.80 -6.39
CA ARG A 27 19.85 -4.09 -6.32
C ARG A 27 18.47 -4.01 -6.98
N ILE A 28 17.93 -2.82 -7.23
CA ILE A 28 16.69 -2.68 -7.99
C ILE A 28 16.83 -3.23 -9.42
N VAL A 29 18.04 -3.17 -10.00
CA VAL A 29 18.34 -3.76 -11.32
C VAL A 29 18.17 -5.28 -11.27
N LYS A 30 18.60 -5.93 -10.18
CA LYS A 30 18.40 -7.37 -9.98
C LYS A 30 16.91 -7.72 -9.86
N ILE A 31 16.12 -6.87 -9.20
CA ILE A 31 14.66 -7.07 -9.14
C ILE A 31 14.07 -6.99 -10.55
N ALA A 32 14.43 -6.00 -11.35
CA ALA A 32 13.98 -5.89 -12.74
C ALA A 32 14.39 -7.09 -13.62
N GLU A 33 15.51 -7.75 -13.31
CA GLU A 33 15.91 -9.01 -13.94
C GLU A 33 15.05 -10.20 -13.49
N LEU A 34 14.60 -10.20 -12.24
CA LEU A 34 13.86 -11.31 -11.62
C LEU A 34 12.34 -11.25 -11.84
N VAL A 35 11.74 -10.06 -11.97
CA VAL A 35 10.28 -9.90 -12.04
C VAL A 35 9.83 -9.11 -13.28
N ASP A 36 8.58 -9.32 -13.71
CA ASP A 36 7.89 -8.48 -14.69
C ASP A 36 7.01 -7.47 -13.93
N LEU A 37 7.49 -6.24 -13.79
CA LEU A 37 6.75 -5.16 -13.12
C LEU A 37 5.59 -4.70 -14.01
N ARG A 38 4.38 -4.80 -13.46
CA ARG A 38 3.12 -4.44 -14.12
C ARG A 38 2.69 -3.05 -13.64
N SER A 39 1.42 -2.89 -13.24
CA SER A 39 0.95 -1.65 -12.62
C SER A 39 1.64 -1.42 -11.30
N THR A 40 2.29 -0.29 -11.18
CA THR A 40 2.82 0.27 -9.94
C THR A 40 2.79 1.78 -10.07
N PRO A 41 2.76 2.55 -8.98
CA PRO A 41 2.79 4.01 -9.06
C PRO A 41 4.00 4.60 -9.78
N ILE A 42 5.06 3.80 -10.01
CA ILE A 42 6.25 4.18 -10.78
C ILE A 42 6.24 3.70 -12.25
N THR A 43 5.15 3.09 -12.72
CA THR A 43 4.95 2.71 -14.14
C THR A 43 3.69 3.37 -14.71
N ASP A 44 3.54 3.33 -16.03
CA ASP A 44 2.37 3.92 -16.70
C ASP A 44 1.12 3.03 -16.69
N LEU A 45 1.24 1.75 -16.33
CA LEU A 45 0.13 0.81 -16.27
C LEU A 45 -0.77 1.12 -15.08
N LYS A 46 -2.06 1.36 -15.34
CA LYS A 46 -2.99 1.88 -14.31
C LYS A 46 -3.58 0.83 -13.39
N HIS A 47 -3.66 -0.42 -13.83
CA HIS A 47 -4.30 -1.50 -13.07
C HIS A 47 -3.54 -2.81 -13.23
N PRO A 48 -3.61 -3.72 -12.24
CA PRO A 48 -3.06 -5.06 -12.40
C PRO A 48 -3.74 -5.75 -13.59
N ASP A 49 -2.96 -6.55 -14.34
CA ASP A 49 -3.42 -7.23 -15.56
C ASP A 49 -4.78 -7.91 -15.33
N GLU A 50 -5.72 -7.76 -16.27
CA GLU A 50 -7.05 -8.40 -16.16
C GLU A 50 -6.98 -9.93 -16.13
N THR A 51 -5.95 -10.49 -16.78
CA THR A 51 -5.63 -11.93 -16.77
C THR A 51 -4.97 -12.39 -15.47
N GLY A 52 -4.61 -11.46 -14.60
CA GLY A 52 -4.02 -11.69 -13.29
C GLY A 52 -2.49 -11.55 -13.24
N VAL A 53 -1.99 -11.35 -12.03
CA VAL A 53 -0.59 -11.24 -11.65
C VAL A 53 -0.24 -12.29 -10.60
N ASP A 54 1.04 -12.63 -10.47
CA ASP A 54 1.50 -13.60 -9.49
C ASP A 54 1.53 -13.00 -8.08
N VAL A 55 1.99 -11.75 -7.96
CA VAL A 55 2.07 -11.02 -6.69
C VAL A 55 1.41 -9.65 -6.83
N GLY A 56 0.49 -9.35 -5.92
CA GLY A 56 -0.03 -8.01 -5.68
C GLY A 56 0.53 -7.48 -4.36
N ILE A 57 0.97 -6.23 -4.33
CA ILE A 57 1.54 -5.57 -3.15
C ILE A 57 0.73 -4.31 -2.85
N LEU A 58 0.23 -4.16 -1.63
CA LEU A 58 -0.47 -2.95 -1.21
C LEU A 58 0.30 -2.30 -0.07
N GLU A 59 0.75 -1.07 -0.29
CA GLU A 59 1.21 -0.15 0.76
C GLU A 59 0.04 0.73 1.21
N GLY A 60 0.00 1.06 2.50
CA GLY A 60 -1.00 1.98 3.04
C GLY A 60 -2.28 1.28 3.51
N GLY A 61 -3.01 1.94 4.40
CA GLY A 61 -4.31 1.47 4.88
C GLY A 61 -5.44 1.79 3.91
N ILE A 62 -6.68 1.51 4.33
CA ILE A 62 -7.89 1.85 3.57
C ILE A 62 -8.61 2.98 4.31
N ASN A 63 -8.67 4.19 3.74
CA ASN A 63 -9.35 5.33 4.38
C ASN A 63 -10.46 5.97 3.55
N ASN A 64 -10.74 5.49 2.35
CA ASN A 64 -11.78 6.00 1.46
C ASN A 64 -12.29 4.91 0.50
N THR A 65 -13.34 5.22 -0.26
CA THR A 65 -13.97 4.27 -1.20
C THR A 65 -13.05 3.84 -2.35
N SER A 66 -12.21 4.74 -2.87
CA SER A 66 -11.26 4.41 -3.94
C SER A 66 -10.21 3.40 -3.47
N ASN A 67 -9.66 3.58 -2.26
CA ASN A 67 -8.78 2.59 -1.66
C ASN A 67 -9.47 1.22 -1.53
N GLU A 68 -10.73 1.20 -1.09
CA GLU A 68 -11.46 -0.08 -0.96
C GLU A 68 -11.63 -0.80 -2.31
N GLU A 69 -11.89 -0.05 -3.39
CA GLU A 69 -11.98 -0.57 -4.75
C GLU A 69 -10.64 -1.13 -5.25
N VAL A 70 -9.55 -0.38 -5.06
CA VAL A 70 -8.19 -0.81 -5.43
C VAL A 70 -7.80 -2.09 -4.69
N ALA A 71 -8.08 -2.19 -3.39
CA ALA A 71 -7.75 -3.37 -2.60
C ALA A 71 -8.49 -4.62 -3.10
N LYS A 72 -9.80 -4.48 -3.37
CA LYS A 72 -10.63 -5.57 -3.93
C LYS A 72 -10.18 -5.94 -5.34
N MET A 73 -9.82 -4.97 -6.17
CA MET A 73 -9.32 -5.21 -7.53
C MET A 73 -8.00 -5.98 -7.50
N MET A 74 -7.03 -5.52 -6.72
CA MET A 74 -5.73 -6.18 -6.56
C MET A 74 -5.93 -7.60 -6.06
N ARG A 75 -6.71 -7.81 -4.98
CA ARG A 75 -7.00 -9.13 -4.44
C ARG A 75 -7.61 -10.08 -5.48
N LYS A 76 -8.56 -9.59 -6.29
CA LYS A 76 -9.21 -10.39 -7.35
C LYS A 76 -8.22 -10.78 -8.45
N ARG A 77 -7.20 -9.96 -8.72
CA ARG A 77 -6.27 -10.12 -9.83
C ARG A 77 -4.90 -10.68 -9.41
N CYS A 78 -4.60 -10.85 -8.13
CA CYS A 78 -3.34 -11.44 -7.67
C CYS A 78 -3.51 -12.86 -7.09
N LYS A 79 -2.52 -13.73 -7.32
CA LYS A 79 -2.45 -15.03 -6.64
C LYS A 79 -2.02 -14.87 -5.17
N ILE A 80 -0.99 -14.06 -4.92
CA ILE A 80 -0.48 -13.74 -3.58
C ILE A 80 -0.66 -12.25 -3.33
N LEU A 81 -1.31 -11.88 -2.23
CA LEU A 81 -1.42 -10.48 -1.78
C LEU A 81 -0.49 -10.23 -0.58
N VAL A 82 0.36 -9.21 -0.72
CA VAL A 82 1.29 -8.74 0.30
C VAL A 82 0.78 -7.41 0.87
N ALA A 83 0.61 -7.32 2.19
CA ALA A 83 0.45 -6.04 2.89
C ALA A 83 1.84 -5.53 3.28
N LEU A 84 2.27 -4.41 2.68
CA LEU A 84 3.61 -3.84 2.85
C LEU A 84 3.55 -2.59 3.75
N GLY A 85 4.22 -2.68 4.88
CA GLY A 85 4.37 -1.62 5.88
C GLY A 85 3.23 -1.49 6.87
N ASP A 86 3.50 -0.81 7.98
CA ASP A 86 2.59 -0.74 9.15
C ASP A 86 1.23 -0.12 8.83
N CYS A 87 1.17 0.80 7.86
CA CYS A 87 -0.09 1.33 7.39
C CYS A 87 -0.97 0.24 6.77
N ALA A 88 -0.40 -0.67 5.97
CA ALA A 88 -1.16 -1.77 5.35
C ALA A 88 -1.47 -2.89 6.35
N VAL A 89 -0.52 -3.18 7.25
CA VAL A 89 -0.62 -4.28 8.22
C VAL A 89 -1.53 -3.92 9.40
N PHE A 90 -1.41 -2.71 9.94
CA PHE A 90 -2.04 -2.27 11.19
C PHE A 90 -2.90 -1.00 11.07
N GLY A 91 -2.89 -0.31 9.92
CA GLY A 91 -3.54 0.99 9.72
C GLY A 91 -2.61 2.19 9.92
N GLY A 92 -1.52 2.03 10.69
CA GLY A 92 -0.42 2.98 10.85
C GLY A 92 -0.83 4.35 11.42
N VAL A 93 0.04 5.36 11.20
CA VAL A 93 -0.19 6.75 11.61
C VAL A 93 -1.54 7.31 11.13
N PRO A 94 -2.00 7.06 9.89
CA PRO A 94 -3.33 7.52 9.45
C PRO A 94 -4.48 7.03 10.34
N ALA A 95 -4.36 5.86 10.97
CA ALA A 95 -5.39 5.31 11.85
C ALA A 95 -5.58 6.12 13.15
N MET A 96 -4.66 7.01 13.53
CA MET A 96 -4.89 7.96 14.64
C MET A 96 -6.08 8.88 14.37
N ARG A 97 -6.45 9.11 13.11
CA ARG A 97 -7.66 9.86 12.76
C ARG A 97 -8.93 9.18 13.30
N ASN A 98 -8.90 7.86 13.55
CA ASN A 98 -10.05 7.11 14.06
C ASN A 98 -10.45 7.46 15.50
N PHE A 99 -9.65 8.25 16.23
CA PHE A 99 -10.03 8.80 17.53
C PHE A 99 -11.04 9.95 17.44
N PHE A 100 -11.32 10.43 16.23
CA PHE A 100 -12.25 11.51 15.93
C PHE A 100 -13.27 11.05 14.89
N THR A 101 -14.38 11.77 14.77
CA THR A 101 -15.31 11.57 13.66
C THR A 101 -14.72 12.08 12.34
N ILE A 102 -15.18 11.51 11.22
CA ILE A 102 -14.76 11.96 9.89
C ILE A 102 -15.12 13.45 9.71
N GLU A 103 -16.30 13.88 10.15
CA GLU A 103 -16.75 15.26 10.08
C GLU A 103 -15.82 16.22 10.82
N GLU A 104 -15.46 15.92 12.08
CA GLU A 104 -14.51 16.72 12.85
C GLU A 104 -13.16 16.83 12.13
N THR A 105 -12.68 15.74 11.53
CA THR A 105 -11.37 15.73 10.85
C THR A 105 -11.37 16.56 9.57
N LEU A 106 -12.45 16.49 8.79
CA LEU A 106 -12.61 17.28 7.57
C LEU A 106 -12.82 18.75 7.89
N ARG A 107 -13.63 19.06 8.92
CA ARG A 107 -13.86 20.43 9.39
C ARG A 107 -12.57 21.06 9.89
N ARG A 108 -11.78 20.33 10.68
CA ARG A 108 -10.45 20.80 11.11
C ARG A 108 -9.55 21.07 9.91
N ALA A 109 -9.53 20.19 8.90
CA ALA A 109 -8.62 20.31 7.75
C ALA A 109 -9.00 21.41 6.74
N TYR A 110 -10.29 21.64 6.50
CA TYR A 110 -10.76 22.50 5.40
C TYR A 110 -11.48 23.78 5.83
N VAL A 111 -11.79 23.95 7.12
CA VAL A 111 -12.57 25.08 7.62
C VAL A 111 -11.88 25.78 8.80
N GLU A 112 -11.35 25.01 9.76
CA GLU A 112 -10.88 25.59 11.03
C GLU A 112 -9.37 25.83 11.11
N THR A 113 -8.58 25.51 10.07
CA THR A 113 -7.16 25.83 10.13
C THR A 113 -6.97 27.34 10.09
N GLU A 114 -5.96 27.82 10.81
CA GLU A 114 -5.71 29.24 11.03
C GLU A 114 -5.36 29.97 9.72
N SER A 115 -4.92 29.22 8.69
CA SER A 115 -4.64 29.70 7.34
C SER A 115 -5.80 29.57 6.35
N THR A 116 -6.91 28.92 6.73
CA THR A 116 -8.10 28.84 5.88
C THR A 116 -8.81 30.19 5.86
N ASP A 117 -9.19 30.66 4.68
CA ASP A 117 -9.96 31.90 4.54
C ASP A 117 -11.42 31.72 4.99
N ALA A 118 -12.18 32.82 4.96
CA ALA A 118 -13.58 32.83 5.37
C ALA A 118 -14.51 32.03 4.44
N GLU A 119 -14.04 31.58 3.27
CA GLU A 119 -14.80 30.82 2.28
C GLU A 119 -14.56 29.30 2.40
N GLY A 120 -13.75 28.87 3.39
CA GLY A 120 -13.45 27.47 3.67
C GLY A 120 -14.70 26.59 3.82
N LYS A 121 -14.70 25.47 3.10
CA LYS A 121 -15.77 24.47 3.12
C LYS A 121 -15.22 23.07 2.92
N ILE A 122 -15.93 22.07 3.43
CA ILE A 122 -15.61 20.67 3.19
C ILE A 122 -15.89 20.35 1.71
N PRO A 123 -14.92 19.81 0.94
CA PRO A 123 -15.15 19.40 -0.44
C PRO A 123 -16.18 18.27 -0.56
N ASP A 124 -17.11 18.39 -1.50
CA ASP A 124 -18.25 17.49 -1.69
C ASP A 124 -18.53 17.10 -3.15
N ASP A 125 -17.60 17.38 -4.07
CA ASP A 125 -17.72 17.03 -5.49
C ASP A 125 -17.85 15.49 -5.66
N PRO A 126 -18.78 14.99 -6.51
CA PRO A 126 -18.98 13.56 -6.71
C PRO A 126 -17.76 12.80 -7.26
N GLU A 127 -16.78 13.47 -7.86
CA GLU A 127 -15.52 12.86 -8.31
C GLU A 127 -14.59 12.49 -7.14
N LEU A 128 -14.83 13.05 -5.94
CA LEU A 128 -14.03 12.76 -4.76
C LEU A 128 -14.43 11.42 -4.14
N ALA A 129 -13.42 10.60 -3.81
CA ALA A 129 -13.64 9.40 -3.03
C ALA A 129 -14.21 9.74 -1.65
N ARG A 130 -15.15 8.92 -1.16
CA ARG A 130 -15.77 9.17 0.14
C ARG A 130 -14.87 8.67 1.26
N PRO A 131 -14.54 9.50 2.26
CA PRO A 131 -13.73 9.05 3.40
C PRO A 131 -14.48 8.00 4.23
N THR A 132 -13.72 7.06 4.78
CA THR A 132 -14.18 6.00 5.67
C THR A 132 -13.26 5.93 6.90
N ARG A 133 -13.63 5.13 7.92
CA ARG A 133 -12.72 4.79 9.02
C ARG A 133 -11.48 4.11 8.42
N VAL A 134 -10.30 4.51 8.91
CA VAL A 134 -9.04 3.89 8.47
C VAL A 134 -9.02 2.43 8.94
N ARG A 135 -8.74 1.52 8.02
CA ARG A 135 -8.65 0.08 8.25
C ARG A 135 -7.33 -0.46 7.72
N ALA A 136 -6.80 -1.51 8.33
CA ALA A 136 -5.75 -2.32 7.74
C ALA A 136 -6.28 -3.07 6.51
N VAL A 137 -5.39 -3.50 5.61
CA VAL A 137 -5.79 -4.17 4.35
C VAL A 137 -6.55 -5.48 4.64
N HIS A 138 -6.13 -6.23 5.66
CA HIS A 138 -6.73 -7.51 6.02
C HIS A 138 -8.16 -7.42 6.57
N GLU A 139 -8.59 -6.22 7.02
CA GLU A 139 -9.98 -5.98 7.42
C GLU A 139 -10.91 -5.85 6.20
N VAL A 140 -10.36 -5.69 4.99
CA VAL A 140 -11.12 -5.46 3.75
C VAL A 140 -10.99 -6.63 2.78
N VAL A 141 -9.80 -7.21 2.64
CA VAL A 141 -9.52 -8.34 1.74
C VAL A 141 -8.56 -9.36 2.39
N PRO A 142 -8.63 -10.66 2.04
CA PRO A 142 -7.67 -11.65 2.53
C PRO A 142 -6.23 -11.33 2.10
N VAL A 143 -5.31 -11.28 3.05
CA VAL A 143 -3.87 -11.04 2.84
C VAL A 143 -3.11 -12.34 3.08
N ASP A 144 -2.14 -12.65 2.20
CA ASP A 144 -1.33 -13.86 2.28
C ASP A 144 -0.03 -13.66 3.06
N ILE A 145 0.58 -12.47 2.95
CA ILE A 145 1.86 -12.13 3.56
C ILE A 145 1.77 -10.71 4.15
N PHE A 146 2.26 -10.56 5.37
CA PHE A 146 2.35 -9.28 6.06
C PHE A 146 3.82 -8.92 6.24
N VAL A 147 4.21 -7.72 5.85
CA VAL A 147 5.58 -7.23 5.97
C VAL A 147 5.53 -5.94 6.79
N PRO A 148 5.64 -6.00 8.13
CA PRO A 148 5.60 -4.82 8.98
C PRO A 148 6.87 -3.95 8.86
N GLY A 149 6.78 -2.71 9.35
CA GLY A 149 7.80 -1.66 9.29
C GLY A 149 7.24 -0.34 8.74
N CYS A 150 7.76 0.80 9.19
CA CYS A 150 7.29 2.13 8.75
C CYS A 150 8.43 3.05 8.26
N PRO A 151 9.07 2.75 7.11
CA PRO A 151 8.81 1.61 6.23
C PRO A 151 9.59 0.34 6.64
N PRO A 152 9.23 -0.85 6.12
CA PRO A 152 10.09 -2.03 6.22
C PRO A 152 11.42 -1.74 5.54
N ASP A 153 12.55 -2.20 6.10
CA ASP A 153 13.87 -1.91 5.54
C ASP A 153 14.07 -2.54 4.15
N ALA A 154 14.96 -1.94 3.35
CA ALA A 154 15.24 -2.39 1.98
C ALA A 154 15.70 -3.85 1.91
N ASP A 155 16.43 -4.36 2.90
CA ASP A 155 16.91 -5.75 2.91
C ASP A 155 15.76 -6.74 3.17
N THR A 156 14.79 -6.35 4.00
CA THR A 156 13.57 -7.13 4.24
C THR A 156 12.69 -7.16 3.00
N ILE A 157 12.48 -6.02 2.34
CA ILE A 157 11.72 -5.97 1.09
C ILE A 157 12.42 -6.81 0.01
N PHE A 158 13.75 -6.69 -0.11
CA PHE A 158 14.53 -7.44 -1.10
C PHE A 158 14.43 -8.95 -0.87
N TYR A 159 14.50 -9.39 0.38
CA TYR A 159 14.30 -10.80 0.76
C TYR A 159 12.92 -11.29 0.34
N VAL A 160 11.85 -10.56 0.68
CA VAL A 160 10.47 -10.92 0.34
C VAL A 160 10.29 -11.06 -1.16
N LEU A 161 10.73 -10.07 -1.94
CA LEU A 161 10.62 -10.10 -3.40
C LEU A 161 11.44 -11.23 -4.02
N SER A 162 12.64 -11.49 -3.49
CA SER A 162 13.53 -12.55 -3.99
C SER A 162 12.97 -13.95 -3.75
N GLU A 163 12.36 -14.20 -2.58
CA GLU A 163 11.70 -15.48 -2.28
C GLU A 163 10.47 -15.68 -3.19
N LEU A 164 9.64 -14.65 -3.32
CA LEU A 164 8.45 -14.68 -4.18
C LEU A 164 8.82 -14.88 -5.65
N ALA A 165 9.89 -14.24 -6.12
CA ALA A 165 10.39 -14.40 -7.48
C ALA A 165 10.79 -15.85 -7.80
N GLN A 166 11.18 -16.61 -6.77
CA GLN A 166 11.56 -18.02 -6.87
C GLN A 166 10.40 -18.97 -6.53
N GLY A 167 9.17 -18.45 -6.39
CA GLY A 167 7.97 -19.23 -6.08
C GLY A 167 7.91 -19.73 -4.63
N ARG A 168 8.75 -19.20 -3.73
CA ARG A 168 8.73 -19.53 -2.30
C ARG A 168 7.93 -18.50 -1.51
N LYS A 169 7.29 -18.95 -0.43
CA LYS A 169 6.68 -18.04 0.54
C LYS A 169 7.77 -17.59 1.52
N PRO A 170 8.01 -16.27 1.65
CA PRO A 170 9.02 -15.76 2.59
C PRO A 170 8.64 -16.07 4.03
N VAL A 171 9.64 -16.32 4.86
CA VAL A 171 9.47 -16.56 6.29
C VAL A 171 10.12 -15.40 7.04
N LEU A 172 9.30 -14.47 7.51
CA LEU A 172 9.76 -13.32 8.30
C LEU A 172 9.94 -13.73 9.76
N LYS A 173 11.19 -13.73 10.22
CA LYS A 173 11.62 -14.07 11.59
C LYS A 173 12.83 -13.23 11.97
N ASP A 174 13.07 -13.12 13.27
CA ASP A 174 14.27 -12.50 13.84
C ASP A 174 14.54 -11.12 13.20
N ASP A 175 15.71 -10.94 12.59
CA ASP A 175 16.16 -9.69 11.97
C ASP A 175 15.35 -9.26 10.72
N LYS A 176 14.33 -10.03 10.32
CA LYS A 176 13.43 -9.77 9.19
C LYS A 176 12.01 -9.46 9.63
N LEU A 177 11.75 -9.36 10.92
CA LEU A 177 10.44 -9.04 11.48
C LEU A 177 10.56 -7.87 12.48
N HIS A 178 10.63 -6.66 11.92
CA HIS A 178 10.70 -5.41 12.68
C HIS A 178 9.47 -4.53 12.40
N TRP A 179 9.05 -3.75 13.40
CA TRP A 179 7.88 -2.86 13.34
C TRP A 179 8.09 -1.56 14.14
N HIS A 180 9.36 -1.25 14.42
CA HIS A 180 9.76 -0.05 15.17
C HIS A 180 10.07 1.10 14.22
#